data_AF-A0AAW9A467-F1
#
_entry.id   AF-A0AAW9A467-F1
#
_cell.length_a   1.000
_cell.length_b   1.000
_cell.length_c   1.000
_cell.angle_alpha   90.00
_cell.angle_beta   90.00
_cell.angle_gamma   90.00
#
_symmetry.space_group_name_H-M   'P 1'
#
loop_
_entity.id
_entity.type
_entity.pdbx_description
1 polymer ?
#
loop_
_entity_poly.entity_id
_entity_poly.type
_entity_poly.pdbx_seq_one_letter_code
_entity_poly.pdbx_strand_id
1 'polypeptide(L)'
;MPTDFVQLLKKVNGGTVKETHRAFPVDFPIESGDGFIMVEEIMGANEEGLLLSDYFILECGLPEGLVLFSGSGHAWVGFNYKNREVPNVVYVESDEGSGNNLHVIADTFTEFINMLTVVG
;
A
#
# COMPACT_ATOMS: atom_id res chain seq x y z
N MET A 1 -0.41 -2.38 13.94
CA MET A 1 0.19 -1.28 13.17
C MET A 1 1.69 -1.23 13.40
N PRO A 2 2.52 -1.13 12.34
CA PRO A 2 3.97 -0.94 12.49
C PRO A 2 4.30 0.30 13.31
N THR A 3 5.30 0.20 14.20
CA THR A 3 5.70 1.33 15.06
C THR A 3 6.09 2.55 14.26
N ASP A 4 6.86 2.38 13.18
CA ASP A 4 7.36 3.49 12.36
C ASP A 4 6.21 4.20 11.60
N PHE A 5 5.21 3.44 11.14
CA PHE A 5 4.01 4.01 10.53
C PHE A 5 3.19 4.83 11.54
N VAL A 6 3.02 4.32 12.77
CA VAL A 6 2.35 5.08 13.84
C VAL A 6 3.12 6.36 14.19
N GLN A 7 4.45 6.32 14.19
CA GLN A 7 5.26 7.51 14.42
C GLN A 7 5.12 8.53 13.28
N LEU A 8 5.01 8.08 12.03
CA LEU A 8 4.71 8.93 10.88
C LEU A 8 3.36 9.64 11.06
N LEU A 9 2.30 8.89 11.34
CA LEU A 9 0.95 9.44 11.52
C LEU A 9 0.85 10.45 12.67
N LYS A 10 1.63 10.28 13.73
CA LYS A 10 1.73 11.26 14.83
C LYS A 10 2.37 12.57 14.42
N LYS A 11 3.27 12.57 13.43
CA LYS A 11 3.90 13.78 12.89
C LYS A 11 2.98 14.44 11.86
N VAL A 12 2.46 13.64 10.93
CA VAL A 12 1.57 14.06 9.86
C VAL A 12 0.58 12.93 9.59
N ASN A 13 -0.71 13.15 9.85
CA ASN A 13 -1.75 12.13 9.73
C ASN A 13 -2.23 11.98 8.27
N GLY A 14 -1.41 11.34 7.45
CA GLY A 14 -1.64 11.15 6.02
C GLY A 14 -1.24 12.35 5.16
N GLY A 15 -1.65 12.33 3.89
CA GLY A 15 -1.39 13.39 2.91
C GLY A 15 -0.50 12.94 1.74
N THR A 16 -0.17 13.90 0.88
CA THR A 16 0.53 13.65 -0.39
C THR A 16 2.01 13.32 -0.18
N VAL A 17 2.48 12.31 -0.91
CA VAL A 17 3.88 11.94 -0.99
C VAL A 17 4.60 12.89 -1.94
N LYS A 18 5.84 13.28 -1.60
CA LYS A 18 6.60 14.20 -2.45
C LYS A 18 6.85 13.58 -3.82
N GLU A 19 6.73 14.38 -4.86
CA GLU A 19 7.04 14.04 -6.26
C GLU A 19 8.40 13.34 -6.44
N THR A 20 9.37 13.67 -5.60
CA THR A 20 10.70 13.08 -5.66
C THR A 20 10.84 11.71 -5.01
N HIS A 21 9.78 11.19 -4.38
CA HIS A 21 9.79 9.98 -3.55
C HIS A 21 8.44 9.25 -3.64
N ARG A 22 7.88 9.08 -4.84
CA ARG A 22 6.55 8.48 -5.03
C ARG A 22 6.52 7.26 -5.97
N ALA A 23 7.66 6.85 -6.52
CA ALA A 23 7.75 5.64 -7.34
C ALA A 23 8.37 4.50 -6.52
N PHE A 24 7.73 3.34 -6.47
CA PHE A 24 8.29 2.12 -5.91
C PHE A 24 8.64 1.15 -7.04
N PRO A 25 9.92 0.83 -7.31
CA PRO A 25 10.30 -0.02 -8.43
C PRO A 25 9.80 -1.46 -8.25
N VAL A 26 9.33 -2.08 -9.34
CA VAL A 26 8.89 -3.48 -9.37
C VAL A 26 9.47 -4.23 -10.56
N ASP A 27 9.69 -5.53 -10.40
CA ASP A 27 10.20 -6.43 -11.43
C ASP A 27 9.16 -7.45 -11.93
N PHE A 28 7.91 -7.28 -11.49
CA PHE A 28 6.75 -8.06 -11.90
C PHE A 28 5.76 -7.19 -12.69
N PRO A 29 4.94 -7.77 -13.58
CA PRO A 29 3.93 -7.02 -14.31
C PRO A 29 2.85 -6.50 -13.36
N ILE A 30 2.41 -5.26 -13.59
CA ILE A 30 1.28 -4.61 -12.95
C ILE A 30 0.32 -4.07 -14.03
N GLU A 31 -0.92 -3.80 -13.68
CA GLU A 31 -2.00 -3.36 -14.57
C GLU A 31 -1.63 -2.09 -15.36
N SER A 32 -0.90 -1.15 -14.75
CA SER A 32 -0.47 0.08 -15.45
C SER A 32 0.56 -0.19 -16.55
N GLY A 33 1.25 -1.34 -16.50
CA GLY A 33 2.36 -1.68 -17.40
C GLY A 33 3.68 -0.97 -17.06
N ASP A 34 3.71 -0.16 -16.01
CA ASP A 34 4.92 0.54 -15.58
C ASP A 34 5.88 -0.39 -14.83
N GLY A 35 7.17 -0.03 -14.82
CA GLY A 35 8.19 -0.70 -13.99
C GLY A 35 8.19 -0.22 -12.53
N PHE A 36 7.14 0.46 -12.09
CA PHE A 36 7.02 1.01 -10.74
C PHE A 36 5.55 1.17 -10.32
N ILE A 37 5.29 1.06 -9.01
CA ILE A 37 4.01 1.42 -8.39
C ILE A 37 4.06 2.90 -8.01
N MET A 38 3.02 3.65 -8.37
CA MET A 38 2.86 5.04 -7.94
C MET A 38 2.22 5.10 -6.54
N VAL A 39 2.88 5.80 -5.62
CA VAL A 39 2.44 6.01 -4.23
C VAL A 39 2.25 7.51 -4.03
N GLU A 40 1.09 8.01 -4.45
CA GLU A 40 0.81 9.46 -4.47
C GLU A 40 0.46 10.02 -3.10
N GLU A 41 -0.08 9.18 -2.22
CA GLU A 41 -0.56 9.60 -0.91
C GLU A 41 -0.36 8.51 0.14
N ILE A 42 -0.41 8.93 1.40
CA ILE A 42 -0.56 8.04 2.55
C ILE A 42 -1.87 8.41 3.23
N MET A 43 -2.72 7.41 3.46
CA MET A 43 -4.01 7.59 4.13
C MET A 43 -3.81 7.86 5.62
N GLY A 44 -4.61 8.77 6.15
CA GLY A 44 -4.64 9.07 7.59
C GLY A 44 -5.40 8.02 8.40
N ALA A 45 -5.11 7.93 9.69
CA ALA A 45 -5.90 7.15 10.65
C ALA A 45 -7.20 7.90 11.01
N ASN A 46 -8.11 8.02 10.06
CA ASN A 46 -9.41 8.67 10.18
C ASN A 46 -10.49 7.91 9.39
N GLU A 47 -11.74 8.37 9.48
CA GLU A 47 -12.92 7.76 8.84
C GLU A 47 -12.90 7.79 7.31
N GLU A 48 -12.00 8.56 6.70
CA GLU A 48 -11.84 8.68 5.24
C GLU A 48 -10.58 7.95 4.73
N GLY A 49 -9.78 7.37 5.63
CA GLY A 49 -8.51 6.72 5.32
C GLY A 49 -8.48 5.28 5.79
N LEU A 50 -7.57 4.95 6.71
CA LEU A 50 -7.32 3.56 7.13
C LEU A 50 -8.57 2.82 7.62
N LEU A 51 -9.54 3.53 8.22
CA LEU A 51 -10.76 2.93 8.76
C LEU A 51 -11.71 2.43 7.64
N LEU A 52 -11.51 2.86 6.40
CA LEU A 52 -12.24 2.37 5.23
C LEU A 52 -11.59 1.16 4.57
N SER A 53 -10.51 0.59 5.13
CA SER A 53 -9.85 -0.58 4.55
C SER A 53 -10.83 -1.71 4.27
N ASP A 54 -11.67 -2.09 5.25
CA ASP A 54 -12.65 -3.17 5.08
C ASP A 54 -13.69 -2.87 3.99
N TYR A 55 -14.09 -1.60 3.87
CA TYR A 55 -15.01 -1.16 2.82
C TYR A 55 -14.37 -1.31 1.43
N PHE A 56 -13.15 -0.82 1.24
CA PHE A 56 -12.45 -0.92 -0.04
C PHE A 56 -12.06 -2.36 -0.40
N ILE A 57 -11.67 -3.16 0.60
CA ILE A 57 -11.37 -4.58 0.41
C ILE A 57 -12.60 -5.30 -0.15
N LEU A 58 -13.78 -5.06 0.42
CA LEU A 58 -15.02 -5.67 -0.05
C LEU A 58 -15.41 -5.16 -1.45
N GLU A 59 -15.40 -3.84 -1.65
CA GLU A 59 -15.82 -3.20 -2.90
C GLU A 59 -14.93 -3.61 -4.09
N CYS A 60 -13.62 -3.72 -3.85
CA CYS A 60 -12.64 -4.05 -4.88
C CYS A 60 -12.35 -5.56 -4.99
N GLY A 61 -13.01 -6.40 -4.18
CA GLY A 61 -12.78 -7.86 -4.18
C GLY A 61 -11.36 -8.27 -3.78
N LEU A 62 -10.73 -7.54 -2.84
CA LEU A 62 -9.36 -7.78 -2.40
C LEU A 62 -9.28 -8.87 -1.32
N PRO A 63 -8.09 -9.45 -1.07
CA PRO A 63 -7.88 -10.35 0.07
C PRO A 63 -8.23 -9.69 1.41
N GLU A 64 -8.97 -10.41 2.25
CA GLU A 64 -9.33 -9.95 3.59
C GLU A 64 -8.12 -9.79 4.52
N GLY A 65 -8.27 -8.92 5.53
CA GLY A 65 -7.29 -8.75 6.61
C GLY A 65 -6.10 -7.84 6.27
N LEU A 66 -6.17 -7.13 5.14
CA LEU A 66 -5.25 -6.06 4.81
C LEU A 66 -5.61 -4.78 5.55
N VAL A 67 -4.62 -3.91 5.77
CA VAL A 67 -4.88 -2.50 6.12
C VAL A 67 -4.29 -1.63 5.03
N LEU A 68 -5.17 -1.05 4.22
CA LEU A 68 -4.80 -0.25 3.06
C LEU A 68 -4.37 1.14 3.52
N PHE A 69 -3.28 1.65 2.95
CA PHE A 69 -2.74 2.96 3.32
C PHE A 69 -2.38 3.84 2.12
N SER A 70 -2.52 3.35 0.89
CA SER A 70 -2.34 4.12 -0.35
C SER A 70 -3.04 3.39 -1.49
N GLY A 71 -3.46 4.14 -2.51
CA GLY A 71 -4.07 3.59 -3.73
C GLY A 71 -5.54 3.94 -3.86
N SER A 72 -6.13 3.49 -4.95
CA SER A 72 -7.53 3.77 -5.29
C SER A 72 -8.01 2.80 -6.37
N GLY A 73 -9.33 2.60 -6.42
CA GLY A 73 -9.97 1.82 -7.48
C GLY A 73 -9.37 0.41 -7.59
N HIS A 74 -8.62 0.18 -8.66
CA HIS A 74 -8.11 -1.14 -9.04
C HIS A 74 -6.79 -1.53 -8.38
N ALA A 75 -6.05 -0.62 -7.74
CA ALA A 75 -4.74 -0.92 -7.18
C ALA A 75 -4.47 -0.26 -5.82
N TRP A 76 -3.90 -1.04 -4.90
CA TRP A 76 -3.75 -0.66 -3.51
C TRP A 76 -2.42 -1.11 -2.92
N VAL A 77 -1.92 -0.34 -1.96
CA VAL A 77 -0.78 -0.69 -1.11
C VAL A 77 -1.28 -0.81 0.33
N GLY A 78 -0.91 -1.90 1.00
CA GLY A 78 -1.41 -2.18 2.35
C GLY A 78 -0.46 -3.00 3.22
N PHE A 79 -0.80 -3.10 4.49
CA PHE A 79 -0.14 -3.99 5.44
C PHE A 79 -0.82 -5.36 5.45
N ASN A 80 -0.02 -6.43 5.39
CA ASN A 80 -0.50 -7.79 5.53
C ASN A 80 0.08 -8.44 6.80
N TYR A 81 -0.82 -8.82 7.72
CA TYR A 81 -0.49 -9.42 9.02
C TYR A 81 -0.55 -10.95 9.02
N LYS A 82 -0.85 -11.58 7.87
CA LYS A 82 -1.05 -13.02 7.79
C LYS A 82 0.20 -13.77 8.26
N ASN A 83 0.06 -14.45 9.39
CA ASN A 83 1.11 -15.24 10.06
C ASN A 83 2.35 -14.44 10.51
N ARG A 84 2.22 -13.14 10.81
CA ARG A 84 3.33 -12.31 11.32
C ARG A 84 2.86 -11.17 12.23
N GLU A 85 3.66 -10.86 13.26
CA GLU A 85 3.40 -9.74 14.18
C GLU A 85 3.76 -8.39 13.54
N VAL A 86 4.91 -8.34 12.85
CA VAL A 86 5.32 -7.19 12.02
C VAL A 86 4.82 -7.45 10.61
N PRO A 87 3.88 -6.64 10.07
CA PRO A 87 3.34 -6.88 8.75
C PRO A 87 4.37 -6.52 7.67
N ASN A 88 4.35 -7.25 6.56
CA ASN A 88 4.96 -6.74 5.32
C ASN A 88 4.07 -5.67 4.69
N VAL A 89 4.66 -4.97 3.72
CA VAL A 89 3.93 -4.15 2.77
C VAL A 89 3.64 -4.98 1.54
N VAL A 90 2.39 -4.93 1.09
CA VAL A 90 1.91 -5.59 -0.12
C VAL A 90 1.36 -4.58 -1.10
N TYR A 91 1.52 -4.88 -2.38
CA TYR A 91 0.77 -4.31 -3.48
C TYR A 91 -0.33 -5.30 -3.87
N VAL A 92 -1.53 -4.81 -4.16
CA VAL A 92 -2.64 -5.65 -4.57
C VAL A 92 -3.51 -4.96 -5.62
N GLU A 93 -3.85 -5.70 -6.65
CA GLU A 93 -4.79 -5.27 -7.70
C GLU A 93 -6.14 -5.99 -7.55
N SER A 94 -7.24 -5.31 -7.86
CA SER A 94 -8.58 -5.91 -7.90
C SER A 94 -8.60 -7.07 -8.89
N ASP A 95 -9.09 -8.23 -8.46
CA ASP A 95 -9.07 -9.45 -9.27
C ASP A 95 -10.38 -9.64 -10.03
N GLU A 96 -10.32 -9.64 -11.37
CA GLU A 96 -11.45 -10.10 -12.19
C GLU A 96 -11.48 -11.64 -12.36
N GLY A 97 -10.55 -12.42 -11.78
CA GLY A 97 -10.75 -13.87 -11.59
C GLY A 97 -9.55 -14.80 -11.80
N SER A 98 -8.34 -14.46 -11.36
CA SER A 98 -7.14 -15.32 -11.51
C SER A 98 -6.47 -15.77 -10.21
N GLY A 99 -6.79 -15.18 -9.06
CA GLY A 99 -6.55 -15.73 -7.73
C GLY A 99 -5.19 -15.43 -7.09
N ASN A 100 -4.35 -14.54 -7.61
CA ASN A 100 -3.22 -14.04 -6.81
C ASN A 100 -2.63 -12.68 -7.28
N ASN A 101 -3.39 -11.60 -7.11
CA ASN A 101 -2.94 -10.23 -7.41
C ASN A 101 -2.18 -9.57 -6.25
N LEU A 102 -1.75 -10.34 -5.25
CA LEU A 102 -1.09 -9.82 -4.05
C LEU A 102 0.42 -10.09 -4.13
N HIS A 103 1.19 -9.01 -4.14
CA HIS A 103 2.65 -9.03 -4.19
C HIS A 103 3.22 -8.46 -2.90
N VAL A 104 4.10 -9.20 -2.24
CA VAL A 104 4.91 -8.64 -1.14
C VAL A 104 5.99 -7.75 -1.75
N ILE A 105 5.98 -6.47 -1.41
CA ILE A 105 6.90 -5.48 -1.99
C ILE A 105 7.97 -5.02 -0.99
N ALA A 106 7.75 -5.14 0.32
CA ALA A 106 8.77 -4.89 1.33
C ALA A 106 8.47 -5.67 2.63
N ASP A 107 9.48 -6.09 3.38
CA ASP A 107 9.28 -6.83 4.63
C ASP A 107 8.83 -5.92 5.79
N THR A 108 9.11 -4.62 5.69
CA THR A 108 8.71 -3.62 6.70
C THR A 108 8.29 -2.31 6.06
N PHE A 109 7.54 -1.48 6.80
CA PHE A 109 7.19 -0.13 6.36
C PHE A 109 8.43 0.76 6.13
N THR A 110 9.45 0.63 6.97
CA THR A 110 10.69 1.43 6.85
C THR A 110 11.47 1.05 5.59
N GLU A 111 11.54 -0.24 5.26
CA GLU A 111 12.12 -0.70 4.00
C GLU A 111 11.34 -0.14 2.80
N PHE A 112 10.01 -0.21 2.83
CA PHE A 112 9.15 0.35 1.79
C PHE A 112 9.44 1.84 1.54
N ILE A 113 9.47 2.66 2.60
CA ILE A 113 9.74 4.10 2.47
C ILE A 113 11.14 4.37 1.92
N ASN A 114 12.14 3.58 2.30
CA ASN A 114 13.52 3.76 1.84
C ASN A 114 13.72 3.37 0.36
N MET A 115 12.79 2.63 -0.23
CA MET A 115 12.81 2.24 -1.64
C MET A 115 12.03 3.20 -2.55
N LEU A 116 11.33 4.20 -2.01
CA LEU A 116 10.62 5.19 -2.81
C LEU A 116 11.60 6.16 -3.50
N THR A 117 11.45 6.31 -4.81
CA THR A 117 12.32 7.14 -5.66
C THR A 117 11.55 8.20 -6.45
N VAL A 118 12.28 9.01 -7.21
CA VAL A 118 11.72 9.81 -8.31
C VAL A 118 11.13 8.88 -9.38
N VAL A 119 10.13 9.36 -10.11
CA VAL A 119 9.72 8.73 -11.38
C VAL A 119 10.89 8.88 -12.36
N GLY A 120 11.37 7.76 -12.90
CA GLY A 120 12.48 7.68 -13.85
C GLY A 120 12.02 7.74 -15.30
#